data_AF-A0A6G1Z693-F1
#
_entry.id   AF-A0A6G1Z693-F1
#
_cell.length_a   1.000
_cell.length_b   1.000
_cell.length_c   1.000
_cell.angle_alpha   90.00
_cell.angle_beta   90.00
_cell.angle_gamma   90.00
#
_symmetry.space_group_name_H-M   'P 1'
#
loop_
_entity.id
_entity.type
_entity.pdbx_description
1 polymer ?
#
loop_
_entity_poly.entity_id
_entity_poly.type
_entity_poly.pdbx_seq_one_letter_code
_entity_poly.pdbx_strand_id
1 'polypeptide(L)'
;MPEQSSDFLDIIDESFDDQAALIKYIDYLYQNEQASGQFNIIGAVNNLAGGKDEFLGFVQSSFSILNSSGDLHLLHSTVDEEPVYSYVYLDDHVPLFITNANKTDQIPPTISKFLIETPHLGRLMLSKRELDELRKDIVANHENILVPYFSARRSADSKISARRRPETERSIQYRAIDGLDTYREMRYNYGILPQIMVFEKPNEFKFKIKTDGTFVHVNGSLQELWLQFNKEVERVKEMKKYANTGHYGKADSAFFGEDKFSVSTPWAVEVADGISAENLENFESHMDTDFWEFSVSEYTAYPEFKSFQAELIDETTNERTTLKSKGNQVRVFPRELTDIDQSLRIFNFLSDHFDSECTPKKVA
;
A
#
# COMPACT_ATOMS: atom_id res chain seq x y z
N MET A 1 -34.16 -2.77 9.37
CA MET A 1 -32.83 -2.56 8.74
C MET A 1 -32.44 -1.14 9.08
N PRO A 2 -31.24 -0.88 9.63
CA PRO A 2 -30.80 0.50 9.83
C PRO A 2 -30.74 1.16 8.45
N GLU A 3 -31.38 2.31 8.29
CA GLU A 3 -31.17 3.15 7.11
C GLU A 3 -29.67 3.46 7.05
N GLN A 4 -29.00 3.04 5.96
CA GLN A 4 -27.68 3.58 5.66
C GLN A 4 -27.91 5.06 5.40
N SER A 5 -27.61 5.90 6.39
CA SER A 5 -27.52 7.33 6.18
C SER A 5 -26.52 7.56 5.05
N SER A 6 -26.93 8.35 4.05
CA SER A 6 -26.06 8.79 2.95
C SER A 6 -24.82 9.52 3.44
N ASP A 7 -24.91 10.07 4.65
CA ASP A 7 -23.85 10.72 5.38
C ASP A 7 -23.66 9.95 6.72
N PHE A 8 -22.70 9.03 6.77
CA PHE A 8 -22.53 8.13 7.92
C PHE A 8 -21.72 8.73 9.08
N LEU A 9 -21.10 9.90 8.89
CA LEU A 9 -20.32 10.59 9.91
C LEU A 9 -20.94 11.94 10.32
N ASP A 10 -21.84 12.48 9.51
CA ASP A 10 -22.49 13.80 9.60
C ASP A 10 -21.50 14.97 9.71
N ILE A 11 -20.46 14.96 8.85
CA ILE A 11 -19.32 15.89 8.95
C ILE A 11 -19.12 16.81 7.75
N ILE A 12 -19.96 16.72 6.72
CA ILE A 12 -19.70 17.45 5.47
C ILE A 12 -19.85 18.97 5.60
N ASP A 13 -20.59 19.43 6.60
CA ASP A 13 -20.77 20.87 6.88
C ASP A 13 -19.64 21.46 7.75
N GLU A 14 -18.71 20.63 8.21
CA GLU A 14 -17.54 21.04 8.98
C GLU A 14 -16.38 21.43 8.06
N SER A 15 -15.43 22.20 8.58
CA SER A 15 -14.22 22.60 7.86
C SER A 15 -12.96 22.17 8.62
N PHE A 16 -11.98 21.67 7.89
CA PHE A 16 -10.75 21.11 8.45
C PHE A 16 -9.53 21.66 7.73
N ASP A 17 -8.57 22.17 8.50
CA ASP A 17 -7.32 22.73 7.98
C ASP A 17 -6.41 21.68 7.35
N ASP A 18 -6.45 20.44 7.88
CA ASP A 18 -5.68 19.30 7.39
C ASP A 18 -6.35 17.96 7.76
N GLN A 19 -5.76 16.86 7.27
CA GLN A 19 -6.22 15.50 7.58
C GLN A 19 -6.16 15.17 9.07
N ALA A 20 -5.21 15.72 9.82
CA ALA A 20 -5.09 15.45 11.25
C ALA A 20 -6.23 16.10 12.04
N ALA A 21 -6.66 17.31 11.64
CA ALA A 21 -7.83 17.99 12.19
C ALA A 21 -9.12 17.20 11.90
N LEU A 22 -9.30 16.72 10.67
CA LEU A 22 -10.41 15.82 10.30
C LEU A 22 -10.46 14.58 11.20
N ILE A 23 -9.33 13.87 11.31
CA ILE A 23 -9.29 12.61 12.08
C ILE A 23 -9.48 12.86 13.58
N LYS A 24 -8.95 13.96 14.12
CA LYS A 24 -9.18 14.36 15.51
C LYS A 24 -10.65 14.67 15.77
N TYR A 25 -11.35 15.27 14.81
CA TYR A 25 -12.78 15.53 14.94
C TYR A 25 -13.59 14.22 14.90
N ILE A 26 -13.27 13.30 13.99
CA ILE A 26 -13.91 11.96 13.96
C ILE A 26 -13.63 11.21 15.26
N ASP A 27 -12.39 11.25 15.78
CA ASP A 27 -12.04 10.69 17.10
C ASP A 27 -12.92 11.25 18.21
N TYR A 28 -13.11 12.57 18.24
CA TYR A 28 -14.01 13.22 19.19
C TYR A 28 -15.46 12.70 19.07
N LEU A 29 -16.00 12.54 17.86
CA LEU A 29 -17.36 12.01 17.68
C LEU A 29 -17.51 10.60 18.25
N TYR A 30 -16.53 9.72 18.00
CA TYR A 30 -16.55 8.35 18.50
C TYR A 30 -16.35 8.27 20.02
N GLN A 31 -15.46 9.09 20.59
CA GLN A 31 -15.23 9.13 22.04
C GLN A 31 -16.44 9.67 22.81
N ASN A 32 -17.27 10.52 22.20
CA ASN A 32 -18.49 11.07 22.80
C ASN A 32 -19.76 10.31 22.39
N GLU A 33 -19.63 9.12 21.79
CA GLU A 33 -20.75 8.28 21.33
C GLU A 33 -21.72 9.00 20.35
N GLN A 34 -21.22 10.03 19.65
CA GLN A 34 -21.97 10.77 18.62
C GLN A 34 -21.90 10.10 17.25
N ALA A 35 -20.90 9.22 17.05
CA ALA A 35 -20.79 8.34 15.89
C ALA A 35 -20.60 6.89 16.35
N SER A 36 -21.03 5.94 15.50
CA SER A 36 -20.85 4.51 15.77
C SER A 36 -20.69 3.73 14.46
N GLY A 37 -20.19 2.50 14.57
CA GLY A 37 -19.96 1.62 13.43
C GLY A 37 -18.48 1.48 13.09
N GLN A 38 -18.23 0.83 11.96
CA GLN A 38 -16.88 0.61 11.44
C GLN A 38 -16.74 1.38 10.14
N PHE A 39 -15.54 1.87 9.88
CA PHE A 39 -15.20 2.50 8.61
C PHE A 39 -13.76 2.20 8.23
N ASN A 40 -13.49 2.32 6.94
CA ASN A 40 -12.21 2.12 6.31
C ASN A 40 -11.59 3.47 6.01
N ILE A 41 -10.29 3.57 6.23
CA ILE A 41 -9.40 4.65 5.83
C ILE A 41 -8.50 4.08 4.75
N ILE A 42 -8.47 4.73 3.58
CA ILE A 42 -7.68 4.31 2.41
C ILE A 42 -6.91 5.53 1.91
N GLY A 43 -5.59 5.42 1.86
CA GLY A 43 -4.72 6.45 1.29
C GLY A 43 -4.52 6.25 -0.22
N ALA A 44 -4.65 7.33 -0.98
CA ALA A 44 -4.35 7.37 -2.41
C ALA A 44 -2.99 8.04 -2.63
N VAL A 45 -2.04 7.40 -3.29
CA VAL A 45 -0.74 8.00 -3.60
C VAL A 45 -0.90 8.90 -4.82
N ASN A 46 -0.94 10.21 -4.63
CA ASN A 46 -1.13 11.18 -5.70
C ASN A 46 0.22 11.56 -6.31
N ASN A 47 0.43 11.26 -7.60
CA ASN A 47 1.60 11.69 -8.36
C ASN A 47 1.25 12.60 -9.55
N LEU A 48 0.07 13.21 -9.53
CA LEU A 48 -0.38 14.15 -10.53
C LEU A 48 0.38 15.49 -10.41
N ALA A 49 0.66 16.12 -11.56
CA ALA A 49 1.42 17.36 -11.61
C ALA A 49 0.62 18.55 -11.06
N GLY A 50 -0.70 18.55 -11.25
CA GLY A 50 -1.63 19.53 -10.71
C GLY A 50 -2.07 19.27 -9.26
N GLY A 51 -1.42 18.32 -8.56
CA GLY A 51 -1.64 18.08 -7.13
C GLY A 51 -3.09 17.72 -6.81
N LYS A 52 -3.64 18.33 -5.74
CA LYS A 52 -5.01 18.05 -5.30
C LYS A 52 -6.11 18.48 -6.27
N ASP A 53 -5.88 19.53 -7.07
CA ASP A 53 -6.89 20.05 -8.00
C ASP A 53 -7.10 19.09 -9.19
N GLU A 54 -6.00 18.56 -9.74
CA GLU A 54 -6.06 17.56 -10.81
C GLU A 54 -6.66 16.24 -10.29
N PHE A 55 -6.30 15.85 -9.07
CA PHE A 55 -6.89 14.69 -8.40
C PHE A 55 -8.42 14.83 -8.26
N LEU A 56 -8.91 16.01 -7.84
CA LEU A 56 -10.34 16.29 -7.76
C LEU A 56 -11.03 16.15 -9.13
N GLY A 57 -10.37 16.57 -10.21
CA GLY A 57 -10.89 16.37 -11.58
C GLY A 57 -11.13 14.90 -11.92
N PHE A 58 -10.20 14.01 -11.54
CA PHE A 58 -10.38 12.57 -11.68
C PHE A 58 -11.49 12.03 -10.78
N VAL A 59 -11.57 12.48 -9.53
CA VAL A 59 -12.67 12.10 -8.61
C VAL A 59 -14.03 12.47 -9.21
N GLN A 60 -14.19 13.69 -9.75
CA GLN A 60 -15.43 14.14 -10.38
C GLN A 60 -15.84 13.30 -11.61
N SER A 61 -14.86 12.72 -12.31
CA SER A 61 -15.13 11.85 -13.45
C SER A 61 -15.58 10.43 -13.05
N SER A 62 -15.20 9.98 -11.85
CA SER A 62 -15.41 8.61 -11.38
C SER A 62 -16.50 8.49 -10.31
N PHE A 63 -16.80 9.57 -9.59
CA PHE A 63 -17.74 9.61 -8.47
C PHE A 63 -18.72 10.78 -8.63
N SER A 64 -19.94 10.60 -8.16
CA SER A 64 -20.88 11.72 -7.99
C SER A 64 -20.54 12.46 -6.70
N ILE A 65 -20.17 13.74 -6.80
CA ILE A 65 -19.99 14.58 -5.61
C ILE A 65 -21.35 15.10 -5.18
N LEU A 66 -21.77 14.73 -3.97
CA LEU A 66 -23.06 15.15 -3.41
C LEU A 66 -22.96 16.49 -2.70
N ASN A 67 -21.89 16.70 -1.94
CA ASN A 67 -21.64 17.92 -1.19
C ASN A 67 -20.11 18.09 -0.95
N SER A 68 -19.69 19.30 -0.59
CA SER A 68 -18.28 19.66 -0.38
C SER A 68 -18.13 20.80 0.60
N SER A 69 -17.13 20.71 1.47
CA SER A 69 -16.69 21.79 2.36
C SER A 69 -15.16 21.85 2.37
N GLY A 70 -14.61 22.93 1.80
CA GLY A 70 -13.16 23.07 1.62
C GLY A 70 -12.58 21.89 0.82
N ASP A 71 -11.60 21.21 1.40
CA ASP A 71 -10.93 20.03 0.81
C ASP A 71 -11.66 18.71 1.10
N LEU A 72 -12.79 18.73 1.84
CA LEU A 72 -13.61 17.55 2.13
C LEU A 72 -14.77 17.43 1.14
N HIS A 73 -14.91 16.27 0.51
CA HIS A 73 -16.00 15.98 -0.44
C HIS A 73 -16.74 14.70 -0.05
N LEU A 74 -18.07 14.76 -0.07
CA LEU A 74 -18.94 13.59 0.06
C LEU A 74 -19.23 13.01 -1.33
N LEU A 75 -18.78 11.78 -1.52
CA LEU A 75 -18.87 11.03 -2.76
C LEU A 75 -19.99 9.99 -2.70
N HIS A 76 -20.59 9.75 -3.86
CA HIS A 76 -21.56 8.70 -4.11
C HIS A 76 -21.14 7.87 -5.33
N SER A 77 -21.20 6.55 -5.16
CA SER A 77 -21.04 5.55 -6.21
C SER A 77 -22.12 4.48 -6.06
N THR A 78 -22.28 3.61 -7.05
CA THR A 78 -23.27 2.53 -7.03
C THR A 78 -22.57 1.22 -7.35
N VAL A 79 -22.76 0.21 -6.49
CA VAL A 79 -22.22 -1.15 -6.66
C VAL A 79 -23.38 -2.13 -6.52
N ASP A 80 -23.62 -2.96 -7.55
CA ASP A 80 -24.73 -3.91 -7.57
C ASP A 80 -26.09 -3.27 -7.20
N GLU A 81 -26.35 -2.08 -7.74
CA GLU A 81 -27.54 -1.25 -7.46
C GLU A 81 -27.64 -0.71 -6.02
N GLU A 82 -26.67 -0.97 -5.16
CA GLU A 82 -26.58 -0.40 -3.81
C GLU A 82 -25.73 0.88 -3.81
N PRO A 83 -26.20 1.98 -3.19
CA PRO A 83 -25.41 3.19 -3.06
C PRO A 83 -24.28 3.00 -2.06
N VAL A 84 -23.08 3.46 -2.44
CA VAL A 84 -21.89 3.46 -1.59
C VAL A 84 -21.42 4.90 -1.42
N TYR A 85 -21.46 5.36 -0.17
CA TYR A 85 -21.05 6.70 0.22
C TYR A 85 -19.64 6.68 0.80
N SER A 86 -18.84 7.68 0.42
CA SER A 86 -17.46 7.82 0.88
C SER A 86 -17.12 9.29 1.03
N TYR A 87 -16.29 9.64 2.00
CA TYR A 87 -15.60 10.92 2.00
C TYR A 87 -14.29 10.80 1.25
N VAL A 88 -13.88 11.88 0.62
CA VAL A 88 -12.47 12.10 0.27
C VAL A 88 -12.03 13.44 0.83
N TYR A 89 -10.92 13.44 1.57
CA TYR A 89 -10.20 14.64 1.95
C TYR A 89 -9.01 14.82 1.01
N LEU A 90 -8.98 15.94 0.29
CA LEU A 90 -7.96 16.23 -0.70
C LEU A 90 -6.62 16.56 -0.04
N ASP A 91 -5.53 16.08 -0.64
CA ASP A 91 -4.16 16.36 -0.24
C ASP A 91 -3.23 16.27 -1.47
N ASP A 92 -2.14 17.03 -1.48
CA ASP A 92 -1.21 17.06 -2.62
C ASP A 92 -0.38 15.78 -2.79
N HIS A 93 -0.33 14.94 -1.77
CA HIS A 93 0.52 13.75 -1.75
C HIS A 93 -0.26 12.48 -1.49
N VAL A 94 -1.10 12.48 -0.46
CA VAL A 94 -1.90 11.32 -0.09
C VAL A 94 -3.34 11.72 0.26
N PRO A 95 -4.23 11.96 -0.73
CA PRO A 95 -5.67 12.09 -0.47
C PRO A 95 -6.22 10.91 0.34
N LEU A 96 -7.17 11.21 1.23
CA LEU A 96 -7.69 10.26 2.21
C LEU A 96 -9.14 9.92 1.92
N PHE A 97 -9.42 8.66 1.58
CA PHE A 97 -10.79 8.16 1.49
C PHE A 97 -11.26 7.58 2.82
N ILE A 98 -12.50 7.89 3.22
CA ILE A 98 -13.16 7.33 4.40
C ILE A 98 -14.51 6.74 3.98
N THR A 99 -14.73 5.45 4.24
CA THR A 99 -15.97 4.76 3.81
C THR A 99 -16.42 3.68 4.77
N ASN A 100 -17.72 3.56 5.01
CA ASN A 100 -18.34 2.44 5.75
C ASN A 100 -18.70 1.25 4.85
N ALA A 101 -18.22 1.22 3.60
CA ALA A 101 -18.38 0.09 2.70
C ALA A 101 -17.71 -1.16 3.30
N ASN A 102 -18.51 -2.15 3.67
CA ASN A 102 -18.04 -3.33 4.41
C ASN A 102 -17.95 -4.60 3.56
N LYS A 103 -18.59 -4.63 2.37
CA LYS A 103 -18.52 -5.81 1.51
C LYS A 103 -17.15 -5.85 0.85
N THR A 104 -16.50 -7.02 0.95
CA THR A 104 -15.27 -7.37 0.24
C THR A 104 -15.37 -7.08 -1.26
N ASP A 105 -16.60 -6.99 -1.79
CA ASP A 105 -16.91 -6.70 -3.18
C ASP A 105 -17.25 -5.22 -3.48
N GLN A 106 -17.33 -4.32 -2.49
CA GLN A 106 -17.74 -2.91 -2.69
C GLN A 106 -16.58 -1.90 -2.74
N ILE A 107 -15.52 -2.13 -1.95
CA ILE A 107 -14.30 -1.30 -2.00
C ILE A 107 -13.51 -1.56 -3.30
N PRO A 108 -13.26 -2.83 -3.71
CA PRO A 108 -12.51 -3.10 -4.94
C PRO A 108 -13.08 -2.47 -6.22
N PRO A 109 -14.40 -2.49 -6.51
CA PRO A 109 -14.93 -1.93 -7.76
C PRO A 109 -15.07 -0.40 -7.74
N THR A 110 -14.84 0.27 -6.62
CA THR A 110 -14.99 1.74 -6.50
C THR A 110 -13.63 2.40 -6.33
N ILE A 111 -13.17 2.60 -5.09
CA ILE A 111 -11.95 3.34 -4.77
C ILE A 111 -10.71 2.59 -5.29
N SER A 112 -10.61 1.27 -5.08
CA SER A 112 -9.42 0.54 -5.54
C SER A 112 -9.33 0.55 -7.08
N LYS A 113 -10.45 0.31 -7.77
CA LYS A 113 -10.53 0.40 -9.23
C LYS A 113 -10.13 1.79 -9.73
N PHE A 114 -10.66 2.84 -9.11
CA PHE A 114 -10.29 4.22 -9.43
C PHE A 114 -8.77 4.45 -9.31
N LEU A 115 -8.14 3.96 -8.23
CA LEU A 115 -6.70 4.14 -8.01
C LEU A 115 -5.84 3.31 -8.97
N ILE A 116 -6.31 2.16 -9.43
CA ILE A 116 -5.59 1.28 -10.37
C ILE A 116 -5.72 1.80 -11.81
N GLU A 117 -6.91 2.26 -12.21
CA GLU A 117 -7.18 2.64 -13.60
C GLU A 117 -6.78 4.09 -13.91
N THR A 118 -6.55 4.93 -12.89
CA THR A 118 -6.18 6.33 -13.09
C THR A 118 -4.66 6.50 -13.17
N PRO A 119 -4.12 6.97 -14.31
CA PRO A 119 -2.68 7.18 -14.45
C PRO A 119 -2.12 8.12 -13.39
N HIS A 120 -0.91 7.82 -12.92
CA HIS A 120 -0.20 8.60 -11.89
C HIS A 120 -0.86 8.63 -10.51
N LEU A 121 -1.89 7.82 -10.27
CA LEU A 121 -2.35 7.48 -8.93
C LEU A 121 -1.79 6.12 -8.51
N GLY A 122 -1.83 5.85 -7.21
CA GLY A 122 -1.50 4.52 -6.69
C GLY A 122 -2.17 4.24 -5.38
N ARG A 123 -2.18 2.98 -4.99
CA ARG A 123 -2.72 2.51 -3.71
C ARG A 123 -1.65 2.66 -2.65
N LEU A 124 -1.99 3.11 -1.44
CA LEU A 124 -1.07 3.04 -0.29
C LEU A 124 -0.94 1.58 0.18
N MET A 125 -0.29 0.74 -0.61
CA MET A 125 -0.12 -0.68 -0.32
C MET A 125 1.05 -0.90 0.65
N LEU A 126 0.91 -1.85 1.57
CA LEU A 126 1.94 -2.22 2.53
C LEU A 126 2.59 -3.55 2.14
N SER A 127 3.90 -3.64 2.30
CA SER A 127 4.60 -4.91 2.32
C SER A 127 4.17 -5.74 3.54
N LYS A 128 4.32 -7.06 3.48
CA LYS A 128 3.98 -7.92 4.62
C LYS A 128 4.93 -7.68 5.79
N ARG A 129 6.18 -7.27 5.52
CA ARG A 129 7.14 -6.85 6.53
C ARG A 129 6.74 -5.55 7.21
N GLU A 130 6.26 -4.56 6.47
CA GLU A 130 5.75 -3.31 7.06
C GLU A 130 4.63 -3.60 8.07
N LEU A 131 3.68 -4.48 7.74
CA LEU A 131 2.65 -4.88 8.71
C LEU A 131 3.25 -5.58 9.96
N ASP A 132 4.32 -6.36 9.81
CA ASP A 132 5.05 -6.95 10.96
C ASP A 132 5.80 -5.89 11.78
N GLU A 133 6.37 -4.86 11.16
CA GLU A 133 7.01 -3.73 11.85
C GLU A 133 6.00 -2.85 12.60
N LEU A 134 4.87 -2.49 11.97
CA LEU A 134 3.77 -1.80 12.64
C LEU A 134 3.29 -2.58 13.86
N ARG A 135 3.17 -3.91 13.75
CA ARG A 135 2.86 -4.79 14.89
C ARG A 135 3.91 -4.66 16.00
N LYS A 136 5.21 -4.62 15.68
CA LYS A 136 6.27 -4.46 16.71
C LYS A 136 6.13 -3.11 17.39
N ASP A 137 5.90 -2.05 16.64
CA ASP A 137 5.75 -0.69 17.17
C ASP A 137 4.53 -0.58 18.10
N ILE A 138 3.35 -1.04 17.66
CA ILE A 138 2.14 -1.04 18.49
C ILE A 138 2.35 -1.82 19.80
N VAL A 139 2.94 -3.02 19.71
CA VAL A 139 3.19 -3.88 20.89
C VAL A 139 4.26 -3.29 21.82
N ALA A 140 5.22 -2.53 21.29
CA ALA A 140 6.24 -1.86 22.09
C ALA A 140 5.69 -0.62 22.83
N ASN A 141 4.76 0.09 22.19
CA ASN A 141 4.20 1.34 22.72
C ASN A 141 3.01 1.14 23.66
N HIS A 142 2.43 -0.06 23.69
CA HIS A 142 1.25 -0.36 24.49
C HIS A 142 1.39 -1.68 25.24
N GLU A 143 1.23 -1.62 26.57
CA GLU A 143 1.05 -2.82 27.38
C GLU A 143 -0.33 -3.44 27.14
N ASN A 144 -0.44 -4.76 27.28
CA ASN A 144 -1.70 -5.52 27.21
C ASN A 144 -2.45 -5.43 25.87
N ILE A 145 -1.73 -5.25 24.75
CA ILE A 145 -2.30 -5.37 23.41
C ILE A 145 -2.74 -6.80 23.13
N LEU A 146 -3.98 -6.93 22.66
CA LEU A 146 -4.53 -8.15 22.10
C LEU A 146 -4.44 -8.11 20.58
N VAL A 147 -4.15 -9.26 19.98
CA VAL A 147 -4.27 -9.49 18.53
C VAL A 147 -5.36 -10.55 18.33
N PRO A 148 -6.66 -10.18 18.42
CA PRO A 148 -7.76 -11.16 18.42
C PRO A 148 -7.93 -11.88 17.08
N TYR A 149 -7.33 -11.36 16.01
CA TYR A 149 -7.35 -11.97 14.68
C TYR A 149 -6.08 -11.62 13.89
N PHE A 150 -5.55 -12.60 13.19
CA PHE A 150 -4.61 -12.36 12.09
C PHE A 150 -4.84 -13.35 10.94
N SER A 151 -4.51 -12.91 9.72
CA SER A 151 -4.24 -13.81 8.61
C SER A 151 -2.80 -13.61 8.14
N ALA A 152 -2.15 -14.70 7.75
CA ALA A 152 -0.75 -14.69 7.39
C ALA A 152 -0.47 -15.73 6.31
N ARG A 153 0.51 -15.44 5.46
CA ARG A 153 0.93 -16.32 4.37
C ARG A 153 2.44 -16.53 4.39
N ARG A 154 2.86 -17.73 4.01
CA ARG A 154 4.23 -18.05 3.61
C ARG A 154 4.20 -18.51 2.17
N SER A 155 5.03 -17.91 1.33
CA SER A 155 5.42 -18.45 0.03
C SER A 155 6.46 -19.55 0.24
N ALA A 156 6.41 -20.64 -0.53
CA ALA A 156 7.32 -21.78 -0.39
C ALA A 156 8.79 -21.35 -0.36
N ASP A 157 9.11 -20.35 -1.17
CA ASP A 157 10.47 -19.86 -1.42
C ASP A 157 10.89 -18.68 -0.51
N SER A 158 10.11 -18.40 0.54
CA SER A 158 10.37 -17.26 1.42
C SER A 158 11.69 -17.41 2.19
N LYS A 159 12.54 -16.38 2.09
CA LYS A 159 13.77 -16.17 2.89
C LYS A 159 13.57 -16.16 4.39
N ILE A 160 12.33 -16.03 4.85
CA ILE A 160 12.06 -15.99 6.29
C ILE A 160 12.31 -17.38 6.82
N SER A 161 13.24 -17.48 7.77
CA SER A 161 13.60 -18.75 8.39
C SER A 161 12.36 -19.46 8.93
N ALA A 162 12.18 -20.73 8.56
CA ALA A 162 11.13 -21.58 9.08
C ALA A 162 11.74 -22.87 9.66
N ARG A 163 11.48 -23.13 10.94
CA ARG A 163 12.00 -24.34 11.60
C ARG A 163 11.31 -25.63 11.14
N ARG A 164 10.05 -25.53 10.71
CA ARG A 164 9.19 -26.67 10.39
C ARG A 164 8.62 -26.53 8.99
N ARG A 165 8.94 -27.51 8.13
CA ARG A 165 8.42 -27.62 6.75
C ARG A 165 8.64 -26.29 5.98
N PRO A 166 9.90 -25.84 5.83
CA PRO A 166 10.24 -24.57 5.19
C PRO A 166 9.75 -24.47 3.75
N GLU A 167 9.81 -25.56 3.00
CA GLU A 167 9.42 -25.65 1.58
C GLU A 167 7.90 -25.73 1.33
N THR A 168 7.07 -25.39 2.33
CA THR A 168 5.62 -25.54 2.22
C THR A 168 4.94 -24.19 2.24
N GLU A 169 4.28 -23.86 1.13
CA GLU A 169 3.36 -22.73 1.04
C GLU A 169 2.19 -22.92 2.01
N ARG A 170 1.85 -21.88 2.78
CA ARG A 170 0.74 -21.93 3.72
C ARG A 170 0.03 -20.60 3.85
N SER A 171 -1.28 -20.69 4.03
CA SER A 171 -2.11 -19.62 4.56
C SER A 171 -2.62 -20.03 5.94
N ILE A 172 -2.53 -19.12 6.90
CA ILE A 172 -2.99 -19.31 8.28
C ILE A 172 -3.96 -18.19 8.60
N GLN A 173 -5.09 -18.56 9.19
CA GLN A 173 -6.00 -17.63 9.84
C GLN A 173 -6.16 -18.05 11.28
N TYR A 174 -6.09 -17.09 12.20
CA TYR A 174 -6.22 -17.34 13.63
C TYR A 174 -7.20 -16.35 14.24
N ARG A 175 -7.99 -16.82 15.20
CA ARG A 175 -8.93 -16.00 15.97
C ARG A 175 -9.03 -16.51 17.40
N ALA A 176 -8.36 -15.82 18.32
CA ALA A 176 -8.47 -16.02 19.76
C ALA A 176 -7.71 -14.89 20.48
N ILE A 177 -7.85 -14.82 21.81
CA ILE A 177 -7.27 -13.76 22.64
C ILE A 177 -5.73 -13.79 22.73
N ASP A 178 -5.12 -14.95 22.51
CA ASP A 178 -3.67 -15.20 22.53
C ASP A 178 -3.02 -15.07 21.15
N GLY A 179 -3.66 -14.36 20.22
CA GLY A 179 -3.20 -14.28 18.83
C GLY A 179 -1.83 -13.64 18.65
N LEU A 180 -1.37 -12.80 19.59
CA LEU A 180 -0.01 -12.25 19.55
C LEU A 180 1.05 -13.34 19.76
N ASP A 181 0.85 -14.18 20.78
CA ASP A 181 1.77 -15.27 21.09
C ASP A 181 1.70 -16.36 20.01
N THR A 182 0.49 -16.71 19.58
CA THR A 182 0.30 -17.64 18.46
C THR A 182 0.96 -17.11 17.19
N TYR A 183 0.85 -15.81 16.88
CA TYR A 183 1.53 -15.22 15.72
C TYR A 183 3.06 -15.37 15.83
N ARG A 184 3.64 -15.08 17.00
CA ARG A 184 5.09 -15.24 17.24
C ARG A 184 5.54 -16.70 17.07
N GLU A 185 4.77 -17.64 17.61
CA GLU A 185 5.04 -19.08 17.45
C GLU A 185 4.95 -19.52 15.99
N MET A 186 3.92 -19.07 15.27
CA MET A 186 3.72 -19.42 13.87
C MET A 186 4.79 -18.79 12.97
N ARG A 187 5.16 -17.53 13.20
CA ARG A 187 6.27 -16.85 12.52
C ARG A 187 7.60 -17.58 12.76
N TYR A 188 7.90 -17.94 14.00
CA TYR A 188 9.13 -18.65 14.34
C TYR A 188 9.18 -20.08 13.74
N ASN A 189 8.10 -20.84 13.87
CA ASN A 189 8.09 -22.23 13.42
C ASN A 189 7.91 -22.37 11.91
N TYR A 190 7.14 -21.49 11.29
CA TYR A 190 6.68 -21.64 9.92
C TYR A 190 7.03 -20.47 9.02
N GLY A 191 7.74 -19.45 9.49
CA GLY A 191 8.22 -18.34 8.65
C GLY A 191 7.10 -17.63 7.88
N ILE A 192 5.95 -17.42 8.52
CA ILE A 192 4.80 -16.69 7.96
C ILE A 192 4.93 -15.17 8.19
N LEU A 193 4.39 -14.38 7.27
CA LEU A 193 4.20 -12.94 7.46
C LEU A 193 2.71 -12.56 7.44
N PRO A 194 2.31 -11.49 8.13
CA PRO A 194 0.92 -11.10 8.24
C PRO A 194 0.43 -10.45 6.93
N GLN A 195 -0.84 -10.68 6.62
CA GLN A 195 -1.59 -9.98 5.57
C GLN A 195 -2.68 -9.11 6.18
N ILE A 196 -3.26 -9.56 7.30
CA ILE A 196 -4.27 -8.82 8.05
C ILE A 196 -3.95 -9.01 9.53
N MET A 197 -3.99 -7.93 10.31
CA MET A 197 -3.95 -7.99 11.77
C MET A 197 -5.01 -7.08 12.38
N VAL A 198 -5.70 -7.59 13.39
CA VAL A 198 -6.58 -6.78 14.26
C VAL A 198 -5.84 -6.51 15.56
N PHE A 199 -5.77 -5.25 15.95
CA PHE A 199 -5.18 -4.80 17.21
C PHE A 199 -6.30 -4.31 18.13
N GLU A 200 -6.22 -4.67 19.40
CA GLU A 200 -7.19 -4.28 20.41
C GLU A 200 -6.49 -3.97 21.73
N LYS A 201 -6.72 -2.77 22.24
CA LYS A 201 -6.41 -2.39 23.61
C LYS A 201 -7.73 -2.17 24.34
N PRO A 202 -8.09 -3.03 25.32
CA PRO A 202 -9.39 -2.96 25.97
C PRO A 202 -9.72 -1.57 26.51
N ASN A 203 -10.93 -1.08 26.23
CA ASN A 203 -11.44 0.25 26.59
C ASN A 203 -10.69 1.45 25.98
N GLU A 204 -9.74 1.23 25.06
CA GLU A 204 -8.99 2.31 24.43
C GLU A 204 -9.21 2.34 22.92
N PHE A 205 -8.80 1.29 22.19
CA PHE A 205 -8.95 1.23 20.74
C PHE A 205 -9.08 -0.19 20.21
N LYS A 206 -9.68 -0.30 19.03
CA LYS A 206 -9.70 -1.51 18.21
C LYS A 206 -9.70 -1.15 16.74
N PHE A 207 -8.76 -1.72 15.99
CA PHE A 207 -8.64 -1.48 14.56
C PHE A 207 -8.02 -2.67 13.83
N LYS A 208 -8.15 -2.68 12.51
CA LYS A 208 -7.57 -3.69 11.61
C LYS A 208 -6.68 -3.02 10.58
N ILE A 209 -5.52 -3.59 10.30
CA ILE A 209 -4.65 -3.18 9.20
C ILE A 209 -4.54 -4.34 8.22
N LYS A 210 -4.63 -4.04 6.92
CA LYS A 210 -4.43 -4.98 5.83
C LYS A 210 -3.26 -4.55 4.94
N THR A 211 -2.59 -5.51 4.32
CA THR A 211 -1.49 -5.22 3.37
C THR A 211 -1.95 -4.53 2.09
N ASP A 212 -3.24 -4.57 1.77
CA ASP A 212 -3.83 -3.84 0.62
C ASP A 212 -3.92 -2.31 0.84
N GLY A 213 -3.50 -1.81 2.00
CA GLY A 213 -3.58 -0.38 2.34
C GLY A 213 -4.85 0.04 3.08
N THR A 214 -5.73 -0.90 3.41
CA THR A 214 -6.96 -0.60 4.15
C THR A 214 -6.71 -0.60 5.65
N PHE A 215 -6.95 0.55 6.29
CA PHE A 215 -6.95 0.74 7.73
C PHE A 215 -8.41 0.81 8.22
N VAL A 216 -8.87 -0.17 8.99
CA VAL A 216 -10.28 -0.26 9.41
C VAL A 216 -10.38 0.12 10.87
N HIS A 217 -11.07 1.22 11.15
CA HIS A 217 -11.51 1.54 12.51
C HIS A 217 -12.65 0.60 12.90
N VAL A 218 -12.56 0.02 14.10
CA VAL A 218 -13.58 -0.90 14.62
C VAL A 218 -14.30 -0.33 15.83
N ASN A 219 -13.55 0.21 16.79
CA ASN A 219 -14.10 0.85 17.99
C ASN A 219 -13.01 1.66 18.72
N GLY A 220 -13.40 2.55 19.62
CA GLY A 220 -12.51 3.32 20.49
C GLY A 220 -11.78 4.43 19.73
N SER A 221 -10.65 4.87 20.27
CA SER A 221 -9.92 6.01 19.72
C SER A 221 -9.25 5.68 18.38
N LEU A 222 -9.27 6.66 17.47
CA LEU A 222 -8.59 6.63 16.18
C LEU A 222 -7.10 7.00 16.29
N GLN A 223 -6.63 7.52 17.43
CA GLN A 223 -5.29 8.13 17.52
C GLN A 223 -4.17 7.15 17.17
N GLU A 224 -4.22 5.93 17.70
CA GLU A 224 -3.22 4.91 17.37
C GLU A 224 -3.31 4.48 15.90
N LEU A 225 -4.53 4.29 15.38
CA LEU A 225 -4.75 3.94 13.98
C LEU A 225 -4.14 5.01 13.05
N TRP A 226 -4.41 6.28 13.35
CA TRP A 226 -3.93 7.43 12.60
C TRP A 226 -2.43 7.60 12.69
N LEU A 227 -1.84 7.36 13.86
CA LEU A 227 -0.39 7.37 14.03
C LEU A 227 0.28 6.36 13.09
N GLN A 228 -0.23 5.13 13.04
CA GLN A 228 0.31 4.09 12.17
C GLN A 228 0.08 4.40 10.68
N PHE A 229 -1.10 4.91 10.32
CA PHE A 229 -1.36 5.37 8.95
C PHE A 229 -0.39 6.47 8.51
N ASN A 230 -0.16 7.48 9.35
CA ASN A 230 0.75 8.58 9.02
C ASN A 230 2.21 8.16 8.86
N LYS A 231 2.68 7.16 9.62
CA LYS A 231 4.01 6.59 9.41
C LYS A 231 4.16 6.03 7.99
N GLU A 232 3.13 5.34 7.49
CA GLU A 232 3.11 4.83 6.13
C GLU A 232 3.01 5.94 5.08
N VAL A 233 2.22 6.99 5.35
CA VAL A 233 2.16 8.18 4.48
C VAL A 233 3.55 8.81 4.30
N GLU A 234 4.29 9.02 5.39
CA GLU A 234 5.62 9.62 5.33
C GLU A 234 6.63 8.71 4.60
N ARG A 235 6.57 7.40 4.84
CA ARG A 235 7.39 6.42 4.10
C ARG A 235 7.13 6.48 2.59
N VAL A 236 5.86 6.52 2.18
CA VAL A 236 5.48 6.59 0.76
C VAL A 236 5.87 7.92 0.14
N LYS A 237 5.74 9.05 0.85
CA LYS A 237 6.23 10.36 0.40
C LYS A 237 7.74 10.33 0.14
N GLU A 238 8.50 9.70 1.04
CA GLU A 238 9.94 9.53 0.87
C GLU A 238 10.24 8.67 -0.37
N MET A 239 9.59 7.52 -0.53
CA MET A 239 9.77 6.65 -1.70
C MET A 239 9.44 7.37 -3.00
N LYS A 240 8.28 8.03 -3.06
CA LYS A 240 7.81 8.80 -4.23
C LYS A 240 8.84 9.84 -4.69
N LYS A 241 9.47 10.54 -3.75
CA LYS A 241 10.53 11.53 -4.05
C LYS A 241 11.66 10.94 -4.92
N TYR A 242 12.05 9.70 -4.65
CA TYR A 242 13.11 9.02 -5.38
C TYR A 242 12.61 8.31 -6.63
N ALA A 243 11.42 7.70 -6.59
CA ALA A 243 10.79 7.10 -7.76
C ALA A 243 10.64 8.13 -8.91
N ASN A 244 10.25 9.36 -8.56
CA ASN A 244 10.14 10.48 -9.50
C ASN A 244 11.49 11.01 -10.04
N THR A 245 12.63 10.48 -9.58
CA THR A 245 13.93 10.74 -10.24
C THR A 245 14.17 9.84 -11.44
N GLY A 246 13.42 8.73 -11.55
CA GLY A 246 13.35 7.92 -12.75
C GLY A 246 12.54 8.63 -13.83
N HIS A 247 12.94 8.48 -15.09
CA HIS A 247 12.28 9.15 -16.20
C HIS A 247 12.41 8.33 -17.48
N TYR A 248 11.32 8.23 -18.24
CA TYR A 248 11.34 7.75 -19.61
C TYR A 248 10.98 8.90 -20.55
N GLY A 249 11.80 9.11 -21.59
CA GLY A 249 11.58 10.17 -22.54
C GLY A 249 12.37 10.00 -23.82
N LYS A 250 12.31 11.02 -24.68
CA LYS A 250 13.08 11.06 -25.94
C LYS A 250 14.26 12.01 -25.78
N ALA A 251 15.46 11.55 -26.14
CA ALA A 251 16.66 12.37 -26.17
C ALA A 251 17.16 12.56 -27.61
N ASP A 252 17.77 13.72 -27.85
CA ASP A 252 18.45 14.01 -29.11
C ASP A 252 19.84 13.36 -29.11
N SER A 253 20.25 12.76 -30.23
CA SER A 253 21.58 12.17 -30.38
C SER A 253 22.47 13.04 -31.25
N ALA A 254 23.66 13.39 -30.75
CA ALA A 254 24.70 14.01 -31.57
C ALA A 254 25.20 13.06 -32.70
N PHE A 255 24.90 11.76 -32.63
CA PHE A 255 25.37 10.74 -33.57
C PHE A 255 24.32 10.27 -34.58
N PHE A 256 23.03 10.47 -34.33
CA PHE A 256 21.94 9.94 -35.18
C PHE A 256 21.12 11.02 -35.91
N GLY A 257 21.57 12.28 -35.97
CA GLY A 257 20.86 13.34 -36.69
C GLY A 257 19.59 13.83 -35.97
N GLU A 258 18.50 14.07 -36.70
CA GLU A 258 17.20 14.52 -36.14
C GLU A 258 16.40 13.40 -35.45
N ASP A 259 16.85 12.15 -35.52
CA ASP A 259 16.15 11.02 -34.93
C ASP A 259 16.28 11.02 -33.40
N LYS A 260 15.15 11.20 -32.73
CA LYS A 260 15.06 11.11 -31.27
C LYS A 260 15.01 9.65 -30.83
N PHE A 261 15.85 9.27 -29.88
CA PHE A 261 15.87 7.92 -29.31
C PHE A 261 15.27 7.89 -27.91
N SER A 262 14.62 6.78 -27.55
CA SER A 262 14.05 6.60 -26.22
C SER A 262 15.17 6.38 -25.19
N VAL A 263 15.09 7.13 -24.09
CA VAL A 263 16.01 7.04 -22.95
C VAL A 263 15.21 6.79 -21.69
N SER A 264 15.60 5.77 -20.95
CA SER A 264 15.11 5.50 -19.60
C SER A 264 16.22 5.76 -18.59
N THR A 265 16.01 6.76 -17.73
CA THR A 265 16.83 7.03 -16.55
C THR A 265 16.21 6.29 -15.36
N PRO A 266 16.95 5.41 -14.69
CA PRO A 266 16.40 4.65 -13.58
C PRO A 266 16.42 5.42 -12.26
N TRP A 267 15.51 5.06 -11.36
CA TRP A 267 15.72 5.22 -9.92
C TRP A 267 16.23 3.90 -9.34
N ALA A 268 16.60 3.85 -8.06
CA ALA A 268 17.12 2.64 -7.43
C ALA A 268 16.52 2.36 -6.07
N VAL A 269 16.48 1.08 -5.71
CA VAL A 269 16.31 0.59 -4.35
C VAL A 269 17.65 0.03 -3.89
N GLU A 270 18.18 0.55 -2.79
CA GLU A 270 19.34 -0.02 -2.13
C GLU A 270 18.90 -1.13 -1.20
N VAL A 271 19.52 -2.29 -1.36
CA VAL A 271 19.37 -3.47 -0.50
C VAL A 271 20.54 -3.46 0.47
N ALA A 272 20.30 -3.21 1.76
CA ALA A 272 21.36 -2.96 2.74
C ALA A 272 22.25 -4.19 2.95
N ASP A 273 21.65 -5.37 3.08
CA ASP A 273 22.32 -6.67 3.19
C ASP A 273 22.89 -7.17 1.85
N GLY A 274 22.59 -6.45 0.76
CA GLY A 274 22.96 -6.78 -0.61
C GLY A 274 22.12 -7.92 -1.22
N ILE A 275 22.27 -8.08 -2.53
CA ILE A 275 21.54 -9.09 -3.30
C ILE A 275 22.22 -10.46 -3.07
N SER A 276 21.47 -11.47 -2.62
CA SER A 276 21.98 -12.84 -2.43
C SER A 276 21.56 -13.77 -3.58
N ALA A 277 22.23 -14.91 -3.73
CA ALA A 277 21.86 -15.92 -4.73
C ALA A 277 20.42 -16.42 -4.55
N GLU A 278 20.00 -16.67 -3.30
CA GLU A 278 18.63 -17.05 -2.94
C GLU A 278 17.58 -16.01 -3.36
N ASN A 279 17.92 -14.71 -3.41
CA ASN A 279 17.00 -13.70 -3.95
C ASN A 279 16.72 -13.91 -5.44
N LEU A 280 17.71 -14.42 -6.15
CA LEU A 280 17.67 -14.55 -7.60
C LEU A 280 17.02 -15.87 -8.01
N GLU A 281 17.34 -16.96 -7.32
CA GLU A 281 16.78 -18.28 -7.60
C GLU A 281 15.24 -18.30 -7.57
N ASN A 282 14.65 -17.51 -6.68
CA ASN A 282 13.20 -17.48 -6.44
C ASN A 282 12.55 -16.16 -6.88
N PHE A 283 13.20 -15.39 -7.74
CA PHE A 283 12.68 -14.07 -8.13
C PHE A 283 11.33 -14.19 -8.86
N GLU A 284 11.26 -15.04 -9.89
CA GLU A 284 10.07 -15.21 -10.74
C GLU A 284 8.88 -15.72 -9.92
N SER A 285 9.07 -16.79 -9.13
CA SER A 285 8.00 -17.39 -8.32
C SER A 285 7.40 -16.43 -7.29
N HIS A 286 8.22 -15.53 -6.73
CA HIS A 286 7.74 -14.51 -5.80
C HIS A 286 7.03 -13.34 -6.49
N MET A 287 7.48 -12.97 -7.68
CA MET A 287 6.92 -11.83 -8.41
C MET A 287 5.56 -12.20 -9.00
N ASP A 288 5.45 -13.40 -9.59
CA ASP A 288 4.23 -13.93 -10.24
C ASP A 288 3.11 -14.32 -9.24
N THR A 289 3.15 -13.83 -8.00
CA THR A 289 2.04 -14.03 -7.07
C THR A 289 0.96 -12.98 -7.32
N ASP A 290 -0.32 -13.39 -7.31
CA ASP A 290 -1.50 -12.51 -7.45
C ASP A 290 -1.47 -11.25 -6.56
N PHE A 291 -0.68 -11.25 -5.49
CA PHE A 291 -0.55 -10.13 -4.58
C PHE A 291 0.17 -8.91 -5.19
N TRP A 292 1.14 -9.14 -6.08
CA TRP A 292 1.93 -8.06 -6.68
C TRP A 292 1.39 -7.60 -8.03
N GLU A 293 0.49 -8.37 -8.65
CA GLU A 293 -0.12 -8.05 -9.96
C GLU A 293 0.96 -7.77 -11.04
N PHE A 294 2.03 -8.57 -11.01
CA PHE A 294 3.10 -8.57 -11.99
C PHE A 294 3.29 -9.96 -12.55
N SER A 295 3.62 -10.02 -13.84
CA SER A 295 4.19 -11.21 -14.47
C SER A 295 5.60 -10.93 -14.95
N VAL A 296 6.48 -11.92 -14.89
CA VAL A 296 7.86 -11.79 -15.41
C VAL A 296 7.92 -12.26 -16.88
N SER A 297 8.23 -11.34 -17.80
CA SER A 297 8.32 -11.66 -19.24
C SER A 297 9.70 -12.17 -19.65
N GLU A 298 10.75 -11.59 -19.06
CA GLU A 298 12.13 -12.00 -19.27
C GLU A 298 12.88 -11.98 -17.94
N TYR A 299 13.62 -13.03 -17.64
CA TYR A 299 14.49 -13.08 -16.46
C TYR A 299 15.86 -13.66 -16.82
N THR A 300 16.92 -13.02 -16.34
CA THR A 300 18.28 -13.53 -16.43
C THR A 300 19.03 -13.18 -15.17
N ALA A 301 19.55 -14.19 -14.49
CA ALA A 301 20.34 -14.04 -13.28
C ALA A 301 21.74 -14.62 -13.45
N TYR A 302 22.69 -14.00 -12.76
CA TYR A 302 24.06 -14.46 -12.59
C TYR A 302 24.37 -14.48 -11.08
N PRO A 303 24.01 -15.57 -10.36
CA PRO A 303 24.17 -15.68 -8.92
C PRO A 303 25.61 -15.48 -8.43
N GLU A 304 26.60 -15.90 -9.22
CA GLU A 304 28.03 -15.73 -8.95
C GLU A 304 28.45 -14.25 -8.92
N PHE A 305 27.76 -13.41 -9.69
CA PHE A 305 27.97 -11.96 -9.72
C PHE A 305 26.92 -11.20 -8.91
N LYS A 306 26.02 -11.91 -8.22
CA LYS A 306 24.88 -11.33 -7.47
C LYS A 306 24.11 -10.32 -8.31
N SER A 307 23.89 -10.66 -9.58
CA SER A 307 23.31 -9.75 -10.55
C SER A 307 22.15 -10.38 -11.32
N PHE A 308 21.17 -9.57 -11.71
CA PHE A 308 20.06 -9.98 -12.54
C PHE A 308 19.55 -8.84 -13.42
N GLN A 309 18.81 -9.23 -14.45
CA GLN A 309 17.94 -8.38 -15.24
C GLN A 309 16.57 -9.07 -15.33
N ALA A 310 15.51 -8.30 -15.12
CA ALA A 310 14.13 -8.75 -15.30
C ALA A 310 13.33 -7.73 -16.11
N GLU A 311 12.42 -8.19 -16.96
CA GLU A 311 11.33 -7.38 -17.50
C GLU A 311 10.02 -7.84 -16.83
N LEU A 312 9.35 -6.90 -16.19
CA LEU A 312 8.06 -7.09 -15.55
C LEU A 312 6.96 -6.53 -16.45
N ILE A 313 5.84 -7.23 -16.50
CA ILE A 313 4.58 -6.74 -17.08
C ILE A 313 3.59 -6.56 -15.94
N ASP A 314 3.09 -5.35 -15.76
CA ASP A 314 1.97 -5.06 -14.87
C ASP A 314 0.69 -5.69 -15.42
N GLU A 315 0.06 -6.57 -14.65
CA GLU A 315 -1.13 -7.30 -15.08
C GLU A 315 -2.37 -6.41 -15.18
N THR A 316 -2.37 -5.25 -14.51
CA THR A 316 -3.49 -4.30 -14.52
C THR A 316 -3.43 -3.35 -15.72
N THR A 317 -2.24 -2.84 -16.03
CA THR A 317 -2.03 -1.82 -17.08
C THR A 317 -1.41 -2.39 -18.37
N ASN A 318 -0.88 -3.62 -18.34
CA ASN A 318 -0.04 -4.25 -19.38
C ASN A 318 1.28 -3.52 -19.66
N GLU A 319 1.69 -2.65 -18.75
CA GLU A 319 2.89 -1.85 -18.90
C GLU A 319 4.16 -2.58 -18.50
N ARG A 320 5.26 -2.23 -19.16
CA ARG A 320 6.53 -2.91 -18.99
C ARG A 320 7.48 -2.09 -18.14
N THR A 321 8.09 -2.71 -17.14
CA THR A 321 9.14 -2.09 -16.33
C THR A 321 10.35 -3.01 -16.28
N THR A 322 11.56 -2.46 -16.48
CA THR A 322 12.79 -3.26 -16.46
C THR A 322 13.52 -3.07 -15.14
N LEU A 323 13.90 -4.17 -14.50
CA LEU A 323 14.72 -4.20 -13.29
C LEU A 323 16.13 -4.67 -13.63
N LYS A 324 17.16 -4.00 -13.10
CA LYS A 324 18.54 -4.46 -13.21
C LYS A 324 19.30 -4.25 -11.90
N SER A 325 20.00 -5.27 -11.45
CA SER A 325 20.93 -5.10 -10.33
C SER A 325 22.17 -4.30 -10.74
N LYS A 326 22.73 -3.51 -9.82
CA LYS A 326 24.10 -3.00 -9.91
C LYS A 326 24.69 -2.91 -8.50
N GLY A 327 25.60 -3.81 -8.17
CA GLY A 327 26.13 -3.91 -6.80
C GLY A 327 25.03 -4.32 -5.83
N ASN A 328 24.81 -3.52 -4.79
CA ASN A 328 23.73 -3.70 -3.81
C ASN A 328 22.42 -2.97 -4.18
N GLN A 329 22.31 -2.46 -5.41
CA GLN A 329 21.13 -1.71 -5.85
C GLN A 329 20.32 -2.51 -6.86
N VAL A 330 19.00 -2.42 -6.77
CA VAL A 330 18.08 -2.78 -7.84
C VAL A 330 17.62 -1.48 -8.52
N ARG A 331 18.00 -1.30 -9.79
CA ARG A 331 17.63 -0.15 -10.61
C ARG A 331 16.32 -0.44 -11.32
N VAL A 332 15.37 0.46 -11.18
CA VAL A 332 14.04 0.40 -11.79
C VAL A 332 14.03 1.36 -12.98
N PHE A 333 13.91 0.81 -14.19
CA PHE A 333 13.89 1.57 -15.44
C PHE A 333 12.43 1.74 -15.88
N PRO A 334 11.84 2.94 -15.68
CA PRO A 334 10.48 3.20 -16.13
C PRO A 334 10.39 3.19 -17.66
N ARG A 335 9.20 2.93 -18.17
CA ARG A 335 8.79 3.11 -19.57
C ARG A 335 7.67 4.14 -19.67
N GLU A 336 7.02 4.19 -20.83
CA GLU A 336 6.09 5.26 -21.23
C GLU A 336 4.98 5.51 -20.21
N LEU A 337 4.41 4.46 -19.63
CA LEU A 337 3.30 4.58 -18.68
C LEU A 337 3.62 3.91 -17.32
N THR A 338 4.90 3.73 -16.98
CA THR A 338 5.27 3.30 -15.61
C THR A 338 4.82 4.37 -14.62
N ASP A 339 3.98 3.97 -13.67
CA ASP A 339 3.36 4.87 -12.71
C ASP A 339 3.93 4.71 -11.28
N ILE A 340 3.34 5.45 -10.35
CA ILE A 340 3.73 5.43 -8.94
C ILE A 340 3.25 4.16 -8.23
N ASP A 341 2.11 3.58 -8.64
CA ASP A 341 1.59 2.33 -8.07
C ASP A 341 2.56 1.17 -8.32
N GLN A 342 3.00 1.02 -9.57
CA GLN A 342 4.03 0.04 -9.96
C GLN A 342 5.32 0.24 -9.16
N SER A 343 5.77 1.49 -9.05
CA SER A 343 7.01 1.81 -8.32
C SER A 343 6.92 1.44 -6.85
N LEU A 344 5.77 1.69 -6.20
CA LEU A 344 5.53 1.29 -4.81
C LEU A 344 5.44 -0.23 -4.65
N ARG A 345 4.74 -0.94 -5.56
CA ARG A 345 4.66 -2.41 -5.52
C ARG A 345 6.04 -3.05 -5.69
N ILE A 346 6.86 -2.54 -6.61
CA ILE A 346 8.25 -3.00 -6.80
C ILE A 346 9.08 -2.74 -5.54
N PHE A 347 8.96 -1.56 -4.92
CA PHE A 347 9.66 -1.25 -3.67
C PHE A 347 9.26 -2.22 -2.54
N ASN A 348 7.96 -2.43 -2.36
CA ASN A 348 7.42 -3.32 -1.34
C ASN A 348 7.82 -4.79 -1.59
N PHE A 349 7.85 -5.23 -2.86
CA PHE A 349 8.35 -6.55 -3.23
C PHE A 349 9.81 -6.75 -2.80
N LEU A 350 10.67 -5.78 -3.11
CA LEU A 350 12.07 -5.82 -2.72
C LEU A 350 12.22 -5.81 -1.20
N SER A 351 11.40 -5.02 -0.49
CA SER A 351 11.38 -5.05 0.98
C SER A 351 11.05 -6.45 1.52
N ASP A 352 9.99 -7.09 1.00
CA ASP A 352 9.55 -8.40 1.47
C ASP A 352 10.57 -9.52 1.17
N HIS A 353 11.11 -9.52 -0.04
CA HIS A 353 11.87 -10.66 -0.58
C HIS A 353 13.39 -10.45 -0.61
N PHE A 354 13.89 -9.21 -0.67
CA PHE A 354 15.32 -8.92 -0.70
C PHE A 354 15.88 -8.62 0.68
N ASP A 355 15.35 -7.58 1.33
CA ASP A 355 15.84 -7.07 2.62
C ASP A 355 14.79 -6.16 3.26
N SER A 356 14.56 -6.29 4.58
CA SER A 356 13.65 -5.40 5.31
C SER A 356 14.12 -3.95 5.38
N GLU A 357 15.42 -3.70 5.25
CA GLU A 357 16.03 -2.37 5.36
C GLU A 357 16.26 -1.72 3.97
N CYS A 358 15.43 -2.07 2.98
CA CYS A 358 15.48 -1.47 1.66
C CYS A 358 15.25 0.05 1.72
N THR A 359 16.10 0.84 1.04
CA THR A 359 15.93 2.30 0.97
C THR A 359 15.86 2.82 -0.47
N PRO A 360 14.96 3.75 -0.79
CA PRO A 360 14.88 4.33 -2.13
C PRO A 360 16.03 5.34 -2.35
N LYS A 361 16.61 5.35 -3.55
CA LYS A 361 17.76 6.19 -3.92
C LYS A 361 17.68 6.75 -5.33
N LYS A 362 18.25 7.94 -5.49
CA LYS A 362 18.55 8.53 -6.79
C LYS A 362 19.79 7.85 -7.38
N VAL A 363 19.73 7.48 -8.65
CA VAL A 363 20.89 6.97 -9.38
C VAL A 363 21.80 8.15 -9.75
N ALA A 364 23.08 8.04 -9.35
CA ALA A 364 24.13 9.01 -9.68
C ALA A 364 24.60 8.90 -11.13
#